data_AF-A0A2H5QSR2-F1
#
_entry.id   AF-A0A2H5QSR2-F1
#
_cell.length_a   1.000
_cell.length_b   1.000
_cell.length_c   1.000
_cell.angle_alpha   90.00
_cell.angle_beta   90.00
_cell.angle_gamma   90.00
#
_symmetry.space_group_name_H-M   'P 1'
#
loop_
_entity.id
_entity.type
_entity.pdbx_description
1 polymer ?
#
loop_
_entity_poly.entity_id
_entity_poly.type
_entity_poly.pdbx_seq_one_letter_code
_entity_poly.pdbx_strand_id
1 'polypeptide(L)'
;MIAQQLKNLEGLLSTKVTSDTGSNLEAYAKETMDPSLSWKDIEWLRSITNLPILIKGILTREDAIKAVEVGVAGIIVSNHGARQLDYTPATISALEEVVHAVKQRDPILMDGGVRRGTDVFKALALGAQAVLIGRPVIHGLAAKGEYGVRRVIEMLRMSLT
;
A
#
# COMPACT_ATOMS: atom_id res chain seq x y z
N MET A 1 12.96 -18.86 -1.56
CA MET A 1 11.55 -18.69 -1.17
C MET A 1 10.71 -19.40 -2.22
N ILE A 2 9.95 -20.43 -1.87
CA ILE A 2 9.07 -21.09 -2.85
C ILE A 2 7.87 -20.16 -3.03
N ALA A 3 7.71 -19.58 -4.21
CA ALA A 3 6.49 -18.84 -4.55
C ALA A 3 5.33 -19.83 -4.52
N GLN A 4 4.42 -19.70 -3.56
CA GLN A 4 3.22 -20.52 -3.53
C GLN A 4 2.40 -20.21 -4.80
N GLN A 5 1.95 -21.27 -5.47
CA GLN A 5 1.03 -21.13 -6.59
C GLN A 5 -0.30 -20.60 -6.05
N LEU A 6 -0.58 -19.33 -6.36
CA LEU A 6 -1.81 -18.67 -5.99
C LEU A 6 -2.92 -19.25 -6.88
N LYS A 7 -3.76 -20.14 -6.32
CA LYS A 7 -4.86 -20.81 -7.07
C LYS A 7 -5.79 -19.83 -7.77
N ASN A 8 -5.97 -18.63 -7.20
CA ASN A 8 -6.78 -17.57 -7.78
C ASN A 8 -6.13 -16.87 -8.99
N LEU A 9 -4.88 -17.19 -9.33
CA LEU A 9 -4.14 -16.69 -10.49
C LEU A 9 -3.79 -17.81 -11.49
N GLU A 10 -4.30 -19.02 -11.27
CA GLU A 10 -4.05 -20.16 -12.14
C GLU A 10 -4.57 -19.88 -13.56
N GLY A 11 -3.69 -20.03 -14.57
CA GLY A 11 -4.00 -19.73 -15.97
C GLY A 11 -3.88 -18.25 -16.37
N LEU A 12 -3.72 -17.33 -15.43
CA LEU A 12 -3.53 -15.89 -15.70
C LEU A 12 -2.05 -15.49 -15.62
N LEU A 13 -1.31 -16.06 -14.66
CA LEU A 13 0.09 -15.74 -14.41
C LEU A 13 0.85 -17.02 -13.98
N SER A 14 1.99 -17.29 -14.59
CA SER A 14 2.89 -18.35 -14.13
C SER A 14 3.60 -17.91 -12.85
N THR A 15 3.54 -18.72 -11.79
CA THR A 15 4.37 -18.53 -10.58
C THR A 15 5.67 -19.34 -10.63
N LYS A 16 5.90 -20.10 -11.72
CA LYS A 16 7.16 -20.81 -11.95
C LYS A 16 8.16 -19.86 -12.57
N VAL A 17 8.93 -19.20 -11.72
CA VAL A 17 10.04 -18.36 -12.16
C VAL A 17 11.35 -18.98 -11.68
N THR A 18 12.15 -19.44 -12.63
CA THR A 18 13.51 -19.92 -12.43
C THR A 18 14.46 -18.85 -12.90
N SER A 19 15.32 -18.33 -12.01
CA SER A 19 16.40 -17.43 -12.41
C SER A 19 17.76 -18.02 -12.06
N ASP A 20 18.71 -17.89 -12.98
CA ASP A 20 20.10 -18.27 -12.79
C ASP A 20 20.93 -17.14 -12.13
N THR A 21 20.30 -15.97 -11.94
CA THR A 21 20.87 -14.79 -11.27
C THR A 21 19.77 -14.11 -10.44
N GLY A 22 20.10 -13.65 -9.22
CA GLY A 22 19.15 -12.95 -8.34
C GLY A 22 18.20 -13.84 -7.55
N SER A 23 17.18 -13.25 -6.93
CA SER A 23 16.15 -13.99 -6.17
C SER A 23 14.91 -14.30 -7.01
N ASN A 24 14.23 -15.43 -6.77
CA ASN A 24 12.99 -15.76 -7.48
C ASN A 24 11.90 -14.68 -7.38
N LEU A 25 11.92 -13.85 -6.34
CA LEU A 25 10.98 -12.72 -6.19
C LEU A 25 11.30 -11.59 -7.18
N GLU A 26 12.58 -11.28 -7.34
CA GLU A 26 13.06 -10.27 -8.30
C GLU A 26 12.79 -10.71 -9.74
N ALA A 27 13.06 -11.98 -10.05
CA ALA A 27 12.79 -12.53 -11.37
C ALA A 27 11.28 -12.50 -11.69
N TYR A 28 10.43 -12.87 -10.72
CA TYR A 28 8.97 -12.80 -10.87
C TYR A 28 8.49 -11.36 -11.06
N ALA A 29 8.99 -10.44 -10.25
CA ALA A 29 8.73 -9.01 -10.39
C ALA A 29 9.06 -8.51 -11.81
N LYS A 30 10.24 -8.86 -12.34
CA LYS A 30 10.70 -8.43 -13.66
C LYS A 30 9.84 -8.96 -14.81
N GLU A 31 9.33 -10.19 -14.68
CA GLU A 31 8.49 -10.81 -15.71
C GLU A 31 7.05 -10.29 -15.70
N THR A 32 6.56 -9.85 -14.53
CA THR A 32 5.13 -9.54 -14.31
C THR A 32 4.82 -8.06 -14.13
N MET A 33 5.81 -7.24 -13.76
CA MET A 33 5.62 -5.80 -13.60
C MET A 33 6.07 -5.04 -14.85
N ASP A 34 5.19 -4.18 -15.34
CA ASP A 34 5.46 -3.30 -16.47
C ASP A 34 6.07 -1.98 -15.97
N PRO A 35 7.35 -1.69 -16.26
CA PRO A 35 8.00 -0.43 -15.85
C PRO A 35 7.56 0.77 -16.70
N SER A 36 6.80 0.56 -17.78
CA SER A 36 6.30 1.63 -18.66
C SER A 36 4.99 2.25 -18.18
N LEU A 37 4.41 1.73 -17.09
CA LEU A 37 3.18 2.25 -16.50
C LEU A 37 3.26 3.76 -16.22
N SER A 38 2.16 4.41 -16.52
CA SER A 38 1.99 5.85 -16.48
C SER A 38 0.58 6.21 -16.01
N TRP A 39 0.31 7.51 -15.89
CA TRP A 39 -1.03 8.01 -15.54
C TRP A 39 -2.11 7.61 -16.56
N LYS A 40 -1.75 7.34 -17.82
CA LYS A 40 -2.71 6.87 -18.85
C LYS A 40 -3.25 5.47 -18.53
N ASP A 41 -2.45 4.65 -17.86
CA ASP A 41 -2.83 3.29 -17.50
C ASP A 41 -3.85 3.29 -16.36
N ILE A 42 -3.93 4.37 -15.57
CA ILE A 42 -5.01 4.58 -14.62
C ILE A 42 -6.34 4.84 -15.34
N GLU A 43 -6.33 5.61 -16.43
CA GLU A 43 -7.53 5.84 -17.26
C GLU A 43 -8.01 4.53 -17.90
N TRP A 44 -7.09 3.73 -18.44
CA TRP A 44 -7.41 2.39 -18.93
C TRP A 44 -7.96 1.49 -17.81
N LEU A 45 -7.33 1.45 -16.63
CA LEU A 45 -7.80 0.63 -15.51
C LEU A 45 -9.23 1.02 -15.10
N ARG A 46 -9.53 2.32 -15.07
CA ARG A 46 -10.89 2.85 -14.84
C ARG A 46 -11.89 2.43 -15.93
N SER A 47 -11.44 2.20 -17.16
CA SER A 47 -12.33 1.77 -18.26
C SER A 47 -12.78 0.31 -18.14
N ILE A 48 -12.04 -0.51 -17.39
CA ILE A 48 -12.30 -1.96 -17.26
C ILE A 48 -12.89 -2.36 -15.90
N THR A 49 -13.09 -1.42 -14.98
CA THR A 49 -13.72 -1.68 -13.68
C THR A 49 -14.56 -0.51 -13.19
N ASN A 50 -15.65 -0.81 -12.50
CA ASN A 50 -16.45 0.17 -11.77
C ASN A 50 -16.09 0.25 -10.27
N LEU A 51 -15.11 -0.56 -9.82
CA LEU A 51 -14.67 -0.54 -8.43
C LEU A 51 -13.89 0.75 -8.10
N PRO A 52 -13.98 1.26 -6.86
CA PRO A 52 -13.15 2.38 -6.42
C PRO A 52 -11.66 2.05 -6.55
N ILE A 53 -10.91 2.87 -7.29
CA ILE A 53 -9.46 2.72 -7.44
C ILE A 53 -8.76 3.64 -6.45
N LEU A 54 -7.93 3.06 -5.58
CA LEU A 54 -7.04 3.81 -4.71
C LEU A 54 -5.61 3.68 -5.21
N ILE A 55 -4.91 4.80 -5.42
CA ILE A 55 -3.49 4.76 -5.79
C ILE A 55 -2.63 4.68 -4.54
N LYS A 56 -1.80 3.65 -4.47
CA LYS A 56 -0.87 3.40 -3.36
C LYS A 56 0.56 3.67 -3.78
N GLY A 57 1.26 4.51 -3.03
CA GLY A 57 2.66 4.85 -3.34
C GLY A 57 2.95 6.34 -3.42
N ILE A 58 1.93 7.19 -3.25
CA ILE A 58 2.08 8.65 -3.34
C ILE A 58 2.85 9.16 -2.12
N LEU A 59 3.89 9.94 -2.36
CA LEU A 59 4.70 10.58 -1.31
C LEU A 59 4.88 12.08 -1.53
N THR A 60 4.38 12.63 -2.64
CA THR A 60 4.61 14.01 -3.08
C THR A 60 3.30 14.71 -3.39
N ARG A 61 3.30 16.04 -3.28
CA ARG A 61 2.21 16.93 -3.70
C ARG A 61 1.86 16.74 -5.17
N GLU A 62 2.86 16.65 -6.04
CA GLU A 62 2.67 16.65 -7.49
C GLU A 62 1.87 15.42 -7.93
N ASP A 63 2.25 14.24 -7.43
CA ASP A 63 1.55 13.00 -7.77
C ASP A 63 0.18 12.91 -7.07
N ALA A 64 0.02 13.53 -5.90
CA ALA A 64 -1.29 13.64 -5.25
C ALA A 64 -2.28 14.45 -6.09
N ILE A 65 -1.84 15.60 -6.64
CA ILE A 65 -2.66 16.41 -7.56
C ILE A 65 -3.01 15.59 -8.81
N LYS A 66 -2.01 14.91 -9.38
CA LYS A 66 -2.22 14.10 -10.59
C LYS A 66 -3.19 12.94 -10.37
N ALA A 67 -3.13 12.29 -9.21
CA ALA A 67 -4.07 11.24 -8.83
C ALA A 67 -5.52 11.76 -8.80
N VAL A 68 -5.75 12.93 -8.20
CA VAL A 68 -7.08 13.59 -8.20
C VAL A 68 -7.53 13.92 -9.62
N GLU A 69 -6.65 14.44 -10.47
CA GLU A 69 -6.96 14.79 -11.87
C GLU A 69 -7.42 13.59 -12.70
N VAL A 70 -6.81 12.42 -12.52
CA VAL A 70 -7.20 11.20 -13.25
C VAL A 70 -8.42 10.50 -12.67
N GLY A 71 -9.04 11.08 -11.62
CA GLY A 71 -10.33 10.65 -11.08
C GLY A 71 -10.26 9.35 -10.28
N VAL A 72 -9.20 9.17 -9.48
CA VAL A 72 -9.13 8.06 -8.51
C VAL A 72 -10.17 8.25 -7.41
N ALA A 73 -10.49 7.18 -6.70
CA ALA A 73 -11.39 7.21 -5.56
C ALA A 73 -10.66 7.43 -4.22
N GLY A 74 -9.32 7.49 -4.22
CA GLY A 74 -8.52 7.74 -3.02
C GLY A 74 -7.03 7.56 -3.22
N ILE A 75 -6.27 8.02 -2.23
CA ILE A 75 -4.80 7.98 -2.21
C ILE A 75 -4.32 7.26 -0.95
N ILE A 76 -3.30 6.43 -1.09
CA ILE A 76 -2.60 5.80 0.04
C ILE A 76 -1.16 6.31 0.08
N VAL A 77 -0.86 7.14 1.07
CA VAL A 77 0.49 7.60 1.39
C VAL A 77 1.30 6.42 1.89
N SER A 78 2.27 5.99 1.09
CA SER A 78 2.95 4.71 1.29
C SER A 78 4.33 4.73 0.64
N ASN A 79 5.37 4.41 1.38
CA ASN A 79 6.70 4.08 0.83
C ASN A 79 6.91 2.56 0.69
N HIS A 80 5.80 1.81 0.55
CA HIS A 80 5.78 0.36 0.43
C HIS A 80 6.42 -0.36 1.65
N GLY A 81 6.30 0.26 2.83
CA GLY A 81 6.93 -0.23 4.04
C GLY A 81 8.46 -0.15 4.03
N ALA A 82 9.01 0.85 3.34
CA ALA A 82 10.44 1.10 3.14
C ALA A 82 11.17 -0.08 2.46
N ARG A 83 10.61 -0.56 1.35
CA ARG A 83 11.14 -1.73 0.60
C ARG A 83 11.41 -1.47 -0.89
N GLN A 84 11.09 -0.28 -1.38
CA GLN A 84 11.24 0.08 -2.79
C GLN A 84 12.47 0.98 -2.95
N LEU A 85 12.29 2.29 -2.80
CA LEU A 85 13.40 3.25 -2.83
C LEU A 85 13.82 3.62 -1.39
N ASP A 86 15.08 3.34 -1.05
CA ASP A 86 15.69 3.79 0.20
C ASP A 86 15.88 5.32 0.19
N TYR A 87 16.01 5.92 1.36
CA TYR A 87 16.04 7.39 1.57
C TYR A 87 14.75 8.14 1.20
N THR A 88 13.66 7.42 0.90
CA THR A 88 12.32 8.04 0.87
C THR A 88 11.91 8.50 2.27
N PRO A 89 11.11 9.58 2.39
CA PRO A 89 10.65 10.05 3.68
C PRO A 89 9.82 8.98 4.41
N ALA A 90 9.76 9.12 5.74
CA ALA A 90 8.73 8.42 6.50
C ALA A 90 7.35 8.89 6.02
N THR A 91 6.40 7.96 5.87
CA THR A 91 5.06 8.25 5.35
C THR A 91 4.31 9.28 6.19
N ILE A 92 4.49 9.27 7.51
CA ILE A 92 3.90 10.27 8.41
C ILE A 92 4.44 11.69 8.14
N SER A 93 5.68 11.82 7.67
CA SER A 93 6.28 13.12 7.32
C SER A 93 5.81 13.62 5.96
N ALA A 94 5.47 12.72 5.03
CA ALA A 94 4.91 13.06 3.72
C ALA A 94 3.38 13.30 3.76
N LEU A 95 2.70 12.81 4.80
CA LEU A 95 1.24 12.79 4.87
C LEU A 95 0.61 14.18 4.77
N GLU A 96 1.10 15.14 5.54
CA GLU A 96 0.50 16.48 5.61
C GLU A 96 0.59 17.22 4.26
N GLU A 97 1.72 17.06 3.55
CA GLU A 97 1.90 17.60 2.20
C GLU A 97 0.82 17.07 1.22
N VAL A 98 0.60 15.76 1.22
CA VAL A 98 -0.41 15.10 0.38
C VAL A 98 -1.82 15.53 0.77
N VAL A 99 -2.12 15.61 2.07
CA VAL A 99 -3.42 16.09 2.59
C VAL A 99 -3.74 17.50 2.12
N HIS A 100 -2.77 18.41 2.21
CA HIS A 100 -2.94 19.78 1.72
C HIS A 100 -3.12 19.86 0.20
N ALA A 101 -2.44 19.00 -0.56
CA ALA A 101 -2.54 18.96 -2.01
C ALA A 101 -3.94 18.57 -2.50
N VAL A 102 -4.56 17.57 -1.86
CA VAL A 102 -5.86 17.00 -2.26
C VAL A 102 -7.05 17.86 -1.83
N LYS A 103 -6.87 18.72 -0.82
CA LYS A 103 -7.91 19.66 -0.32
C LYS A 103 -9.25 18.97 0.01
N GLN A 104 -9.17 17.81 0.67
CA GLN A 104 -10.34 17.00 1.08
C GLN A 104 -11.24 16.52 -0.06
N ARG A 105 -10.77 16.52 -1.32
CA ARG A 105 -11.55 15.98 -2.45
C ARG A 105 -11.70 14.47 -2.37
N ASP A 106 -10.58 13.78 -2.12
CA ASP A 106 -10.52 12.33 -2.08
C ASP A 106 -10.03 11.83 -0.71
N PRO A 107 -10.47 10.63 -0.29
CA PRO A 107 -10.02 10.01 0.95
C PRO A 107 -8.51 9.72 0.89
N ILE A 108 -7.81 10.09 1.96
CA ILE A 108 -6.37 9.81 2.13
C ILE A 108 -6.17 8.79 3.23
N LEU A 109 -5.47 7.71 2.90
CA LEU A 109 -5.07 6.67 3.84
C LEU A 109 -3.54 6.70 3.97
N MET A 110 -3.00 6.09 5.04
CA MET A 110 -1.56 6.00 5.26
C MET A 110 -1.13 4.60 5.67
N ASP A 111 -0.01 4.09 5.13
CA ASP A 111 0.67 2.91 5.68
C ASP A 111 2.12 3.24 6.10
N GLY A 112 2.87 2.24 6.55
CA GLY A 112 4.28 2.41 6.93
C GLY A 112 4.43 2.83 8.39
N GLY A 113 5.22 2.09 9.16
CA GLY A 113 5.56 2.47 10.55
C GLY A 113 4.47 2.36 11.62
N VAL A 114 3.18 2.22 11.30
CA VAL A 114 2.09 2.16 12.29
C VAL A 114 2.18 0.91 13.19
N ARG A 115 2.44 1.08 14.50
CA ARG A 115 2.57 -0.04 15.46
C ARG A 115 1.81 0.15 16.76
N ARG A 116 1.36 1.37 17.06
CA ARG A 116 0.62 1.74 18.28
C ARG A 116 -0.63 2.52 17.93
N GLY A 117 -1.63 2.53 18.82
CA GLY A 117 -2.81 3.39 18.66
C GLY A 117 -2.44 4.88 18.57
N THR A 118 -1.40 5.32 19.28
CA THR A 118 -0.88 6.69 19.15
C THR A 118 -0.35 7.02 17.76
N ASP A 119 0.14 6.04 17.00
CA ASP A 119 0.58 6.26 15.62
C ASP A 119 -0.64 6.45 14.71
N VAL A 120 -1.70 5.66 14.96
CA VAL A 120 -3.00 5.83 14.31
C VAL A 120 -3.56 7.22 14.59
N PHE A 121 -3.60 7.62 15.88
CA PHE A 121 -4.07 8.94 16.31
C PHE A 121 -3.32 10.07 15.60
N LYS A 122 -1.99 10.02 15.55
CA LYS A 122 -1.17 11.04 14.86
C LYS A 122 -1.48 11.12 13.37
N ALA A 123 -1.62 9.98 12.69
CA ALA A 123 -1.97 9.97 11.27
C ALA A 123 -3.37 10.57 11.02
N LEU A 124 -4.35 10.23 11.85
CA LEU A 124 -5.70 10.81 11.77
C LEU A 124 -5.69 12.32 12.04
N ALA A 125 -4.93 12.77 13.05
CA ALA A 125 -4.77 14.18 13.39
C ALA A 125 -4.13 14.99 12.26
N LEU A 126 -3.26 14.37 11.46
CA LEU A 126 -2.64 14.96 10.26
C LEU A 126 -3.52 14.86 9.00
N GLY A 127 -4.74 14.34 9.12
CA GLY A 127 -5.75 14.34 8.05
C GLY A 127 -5.87 13.05 7.25
N ALA A 128 -5.20 11.96 7.65
CA ALA A 128 -5.56 10.64 7.15
C ALA A 128 -6.96 10.25 7.65
N GLN A 129 -7.73 9.53 6.85
CA GLN A 129 -9.04 8.98 7.25
C GLN A 129 -8.94 7.56 7.80
N ALA A 130 -7.89 6.82 7.42
CA ALA A 130 -7.59 5.51 7.93
C ALA A 130 -6.09 5.21 7.79
N VAL A 131 -5.63 4.20 8.52
CA VAL A 131 -4.29 3.65 8.37
C VAL A 131 -4.32 2.17 8.00
N LEU A 132 -3.31 1.71 7.28
CA LEU A 132 -3.12 0.30 6.93
C LEU A 132 -1.92 -0.28 7.67
N ILE A 133 -2.00 -1.57 8.01
CA ILE A 133 -0.94 -2.32 8.69
C ILE A 133 -0.50 -3.51 7.85
N GLY A 134 0.82 -3.62 7.61
CA GLY A 134 1.42 -4.75 6.89
C GLY A 134 2.05 -5.76 7.85
N ARG A 135 3.34 -5.58 8.16
CA ARG A 135 4.14 -6.48 9.02
C ARG A 135 3.44 -6.94 10.32
N PRO A 136 2.73 -6.08 11.08
CA PRO A 136 2.02 -6.53 12.29
C PRO A 136 1.04 -7.68 12.05
N VAL A 137 0.33 -7.69 10.91
CA VAL A 137 -0.59 -8.78 10.53
C VAL A 137 0.17 -10.09 10.37
N ILE A 138 1.28 -10.07 9.64
CA ILE A 138 2.12 -11.26 9.41
C ILE A 138 2.74 -11.76 10.72
N HIS A 139 3.16 -10.85 11.61
CA HIS A 139 3.70 -11.24 12.91
C HIS A 139 2.63 -11.90 13.79
N GLY A 140 1.41 -11.36 13.82
CA GLY A 140 0.27 -11.98 14.51
C GLY A 140 -0.05 -13.37 13.95
N LEU A 141 -0.08 -13.47 12.61
CA LEU A 141 -0.31 -14.73 11.90
C LEU A 141 0.74 -15.79 12.28
N ALA A 142 2.02 -15.42 12.27
CA ALA A 142 3.11 -16.33 12.63
C ALA A 142 3.05 -16.75 14.11
N ALA A 143 2.61 -15.85 15.00
CA ALA A 143 2.56 -16.15 16.43
C ALA A 143 1.43 -17.11 16.79
N LYS A 144 0.19 -16.86 16.32
CA LYS A 144 -1.00 -17.64 16.70
C LYS A 144 -2.08 -17.70 15.61
N GLY A 145 -1.68 -17.76 14.34
CA GLY A 145 -2.61 -17.83 13.22
C GLY A 145 -3.62 -16.68 13.22
N GLU A 146 -4.87 -17.00 12.87
CA GLU A 146 -5.99 -16.05 12.90
C GLU A 146 -6.16 -15.34 14.25
N TYR A 147 -6.00 -16.07 15.36
CA TYR A 147 -6.11 -15.49 16.71
C TYR A 147 -5.06 -14.39 16.94
N GLY A 148 -3.82 -14.62 16.50
CA GLY A 148 -2.76 -13.62 16.63
C GLY A 148 -3.01 -12.39 15.76
N VAL A 149 -3.56 -12.56 14.55
CA VAL A 149 -3.99 -11.42 13.71
C VAL A 149 -5.09 -10.61 14.39
N ARG A 150 -6.14 -11.28 14.89
CA ARG A 150 -7.22 -10.63 15.64
C ARG A 150 -6.67 -9.83 16.82
N ARG A 151 -5.75 -10.41 17.58
CA ARG A 151 -5.15 -9.76 18.75
C ARG A 151 -4.37 -8.50 18.37
N VAL A 152 -3.64 -8.51 17.25
CA VAL A 152 -2.92 -7.32 16.75
C VAL A 152 -3.90 -6.17 16.46
N ILE A 153 -5.01 -6.47 15.78
CA ILE A 153 -6.03 -5.47 15.44
C ILE A 153 -6.70 -4.92 16.72
N GLU A 154 -7.05 -5.80 17.67
CA GLU A 154 -7.61 -5.39 18.96
C GLU A 154 -6.68 -4.47 19.75
N MET A 155 -5.38 -4.79 19.83
CA MET A 155 -4.41 -3.98 20.56
C MET A 155 -4.26 -2.56 19.97
N LEU A 156 -4.27 -2.46 18.64
CA LEU A 156 -4.24 -1.16 17.96
C LEU A 156 -5.51 -0.35 18.22
N ARG A 157 -6.67 -1.02 18.28
CA ARG A 157 -7.97 -0.38 18.58
C ARG A 157 -8.08 0.06 20.04
N MET A 158 -7.72 -0.78 21.01
CA MET A 158 -7.80 -0.45 22.44
C MET A 158 -6.94 0.76 22.80
N SER A 159 -5.85 0.98 22.07
CA SER A 159 -4.94 2.10 22.30
C SER A 159 -5.47 3.46 21.78
N LEU A 160 -6.69 3.50 21.23
CA LEU A 160 -7.37 4.70 20.71
C LEU A 160 -8.55 5.17 21.58
N THR A 161 -8.94 4.38 22.58
CA THR A 161 -10.05 4.62 23.53
C THR A 161 -9.52 4.71 24.94
#